data_AF-A0A7I8VMZ7-F1
#
_entry.id   AF-A0A7I8VMZ7-F1
#
_cell.length_a   1.000
_cell.length_b   1.000
_cell.length_c   1.000
_cell.angle_alpha   90.00
_cell.angle_beta   90.00
_cell.angle_gamma   90.00
#
_symmetry.space_group_name_H-M   'P 1'
#
loop_
_entity.id
_entity.type
_entity.pdbx_description
1 polymer ?
#
loop_
_entity_poly.entity_id
_entity_poly.type
_entity_poly.pdbx_seq_one_letter_code
_entity_poly.pdbx_strand_id
1 'polypeptide(L)'
;MSFDMPTKSNNVDHEMQQFLMAEQQKAQIQQQLHALTDVCWEKCMDKPRDKLDYRTESCISNCVERFMDTTKAIGVRLQQKYKEM
;
A
#
# COMPACT_ATOMS: atom_id res chain seq x y z
N MET A 1 15.65 -14.15 -25.49
CA MET A 1 15.02 -12.85 -25.85
C MET A 1 15.96 -11.78 -25.32
N SER A 2 16.81 -11.21 -26.18
CA SER A 2 17.72 -10.13 -25.79
C SER A 2 16.92 -8.83 -25.74
N PHE A 3 17.00 -8.15 -24.61
CA PHE A 3 16.51 -6.79 -24.47
C PHE A 3 17.62 -5.86 -25.00
N ASP A 4 17.52 -5.45 -26.26
CA ASP A 4 18.42 -4.46 -26.84
C ASP A 4 18.17 -3.10 -26.18
N MET A 5 19.17 -2.61 -25.44
CA MET A 5 19.16 -1.30 -24.80
C MET A 5 19.62 -0.25 -25.81
N PRO A 6 18.78 0.73 -26.22
CA PRO A 6 19.24 1.80 -27.09
C PRO A 6 20.03 2.84 -26.29
N THR A 7 21.10 3.29 -26.93
CA THR A 7 22.10 4.28 -26.54
C THR A 7 21.53 5.62 -26.05
N LYS A 8 22.01 6.06 -24.88
CA LYS A 8 22.11 7.42 -24.32
C LYS A 8 21.36 8.53 -25.08
N SER A 9 20.20 8.91 -24.56
CA SER A 9 19.57 10.21 -24.80
C SER A 9 19.16 10.79 -23.45
N ASN A 10 19.91 11.80 -22.97
CA ASN A 10 19.79 12.36 -21.61
C ASN A 10 18.38 12.88 -21.23
N ASN A 11 17.46 13.05 -22.19
CA ASN A 11 16.06 13.44 -21.93
C ASN A 11 15.15 12.23 -21.68
N VAL A 12 15.40 11.10 -22.34
CA VAL A 12 14.58 9.87 -22.20
C VAL A 12 14.76 9.27 -20.81
N ASP A 13 15.96 9.41 -20.24
CA ASP A 13 16.26 8.92 -18.89
C ASP A 13 15.43 9.63 -17.80
N HIS A 14 15.12 10.92 -17.98
CA HIS A 14 14.36 11.68 -16.98
C HIS A 14 12.86 11.33 -17.01
N GLU A 15 12.26 11.26 -18.20
CA GLU A 15 10.85 10.84 -18.36
C GLU A 15 10.65 9.40 -17.90
N MET A 16 11.58 8.50 -18.27
CA MET A 16 11.57 7.11 -17.82
C MET A 16 11.71 7.02 -16.30
N GLN A 17 12.59 7.81 -15.68
CA GLN A 17 12.75 7.82 -14.22
C GLN A 17 11.48 8.31 -13.51
N GLN A 18 10.82 9.34 -14.03
CA GLN A 18 9.53 9.79 -13.49
C GLN A 18 8.44 8.72 -13.64
N PHE A 19 8.36 8.07 -14.80
CA PHE A 19 7.44 6.96 -15.03
C PHE A 19 7.67 5.81 -14.04
N LEU A 20 8.92 5.40 -13.85
CA LEU A 20 9.28 4.35 -12.90
C LEU A 20 8.91 4.72 -11.46
N MET A 21 9.15 5.96 -11.03
CA MET A 21 8.75 6.42 -9.70
C MET A 21 7.23 6.37 -9.52
N ALA A 22 6.46 6.80 -10.52
CA ALA A 22 4.99 6.76 -10.47
C ALA A 22 4.46 5.32 -10.41
N GLU A 23 4.99 4.41 -11.23
CA GLU A 23 4.60 3.00 -11.20
C GLU A 23 5.02 2.31 -9.89
N GLN A 24 6.19 2.65 -9.35
CA GLN A 24 6.61 2.14 -8.04
C GLN A 24 5.66 2.57 -6.92
N GLN A 25 5.23 3.84 -6.91
CA GLN A 25 4.24 4.33 -5.94
C GLN A 25 2.90 3.60 -6.08
N LYS A 26 2.42 3.40 -7.31
CA LYS A 26 1.18 2.63 -7.56
C LYS A 26 1.29 1.21 -7.03
N ALA A 27 2.41 0.52 -7.32
CA ALA A 27 2.64 -0.84 -6.84
C ALA A 27 2.66 -0.91 -5.30
N GLN A 28 3.29 0.06 -4.63
CA GLN A 28 3.28 0.15 -3.16
C GLN A 28 1.87 0.35 -2.60
N ILE A 29 1.07 1.23 -3.20
CA ILE A 29 -0.32 1.45 -2.79
C ILE A 29 -1.15 0.17 -3.01
N GLN A 30 -0.98 -0.52 -4.14
CA GLN A 30 -1.67 -1.78 -4.40
C GLN A 30 -1.33 -2.84 -3.35
N GLN A 31 -0.07 -2.98 -2.97
CA GLN A 31 0.34 -3.89 -1.90
C GLN A 31 -0.32 -3.54 -0.56
N GLN A 32 -0.41 -2.26 -0.22
CA GLN A 32 -1.08 -1.81 1.00
C GLN A 32 -2.59 -2.08 0.96
N LEU A 33 -3.24 -1.86 -0.19
CA LEU A 33 -4.65 -2.18 -0.38
C LEU A 33 -4.92 -3.68 -0.21
N HIS A 34 -4.06 -4.54 -0.73
CA HIS A 34 -4.16 -5.99 -0.52
C HIS A 34 -4.04 -6.35 0.95
N ALA A 35 -3.03 -5.82 1.66
CA ALA A 35 -2.85 -6.08 3.09
C ALA A 35 -4.06 -5.61 3.93
N LEU A 36 -4.60 -4.43 3.63
CA LEU A 36 -5.81 -3.91 4.28
C LEU A 36 -7.03 -4.79 3.98
N THR A 37 -7.18 -5.20 2.72
CA THR A 37 -8.28 -6.07 2.29
C THR A 37 -8.23 -7.38 3.05
N ASP A 38 -7.09 -8.07 3.10
CA ASP A 38 -6.94 -9.36 3.77
C ASP A 38 -7.26 -9.24 5.27
N VAL A 39 -6.64 -8.28 5.97
CA VAL A 39 -6.83 -8.10 7.42
C VAL A 39 -8.26 -7.69 7.77
N CYS A 40 -8.84 -6.74 7.04
CA CYS A 40 -10.18 -6.26 7.34
C CYS A 40 -11.28 -7.22 6.88
N TRP A 41 -11.01 -8.02 5.83
CA TRP A 41 -11.87 -9.12 5.43
C TRP A 41 -12.00 -10.13 6.57
N GLU A 42 -10.87 -10.64 7.08
CA GLU A 42 -10.87 -11.63 8.18
C GLU A 42 -11.54 -11.11 9.45
N LYS A 43 -11.42 -9.81 9.74
CA LYS A 43 -11.95 -9.21 10.98
C LYS A 43 -13.43 -8.82 10.91
N CYS A 44 -13.88 -8.35 9.75
CA CYS A 44 -15.19 -7.70 9.63
C CYS A 44 -16.19 -8.47 8.77
N MET A 45 -15.73 -9.34 7.86
CA MET A 45 -16.60 -10.09 6.97
C MET A 45 -16.90 -11.48 7.53
N ASP A 46 -18.12 -11.68 8.02
CA ASP A 46 -18.61 -13.02 8.41
C ASP A 46 -19.21 -13.76 7.21
N LYS A 47 -20.29 -13.21 6.64
CA LYS A 47 -20.99 -13.80 5.49
C LYS A 47 -21.17 -12.75 4.38
N PRO A 48 -20.57 -12.97 3.20
CA PRO A 48 -20.78 -12.09 2.06
C PRO A 48 -22.27 -12.01 1.68
N ARG A 49 -22.74 -10.81 1.37
CA ARG A 49 -24.09 -10.52 0.88
C ARG A 49 -24.00 -9.56 -0.29
N ASP A 50 -25.10 -9.38 -1.02
CA ASP A 50 -25.18 -8.47 -2.18
C ASP A 50 -24.84 -7.02 -1.83
N LYS A 51 -24.99 -6.63 -0.56
CA LYS A 51 -24.64 -5.31 -0.02
C LYS A 51 -24.03 -5.45 1.36
N LEU A 52 -23.10 -4.56 1.68
CA LEU A 52 -22.61 -4.40 3.04
C LEU A 52 -23.74 -3.85 3.90
N ASP A 53 -24.00 -4.49 5.04
CA ASP A 53 -24.87 -3.92 6.05
C ASP A 53 -24.11 -2.85 6.85
N TYR A 54 -24.86 -1.98 7.54
CA TYR A 54 -24.28 -0.86 8.30
C TYR A 54 -23.20 -1.31 9.30
N ARG A 55 -23.38 -2.49 9.90
CA ARG A 55 -22.42 -3.04 10.86
C ARG A 55 -21.10 -3.42 10.19
N THR A 56 -21.15 -4.09 9.04
CA THR A 56 -19.96 -4.48 8.29
C THR A 56 -19.26 -3.26 7.72
N GLU A 57 -20.00 -2.30 7.16
CA GLU A 57 -19.45 -1.04 6.66
C GLU A 57 -18.71 -0.25 7.76
N SER A 58 -19.36 -0.08 8.91
CA SER A 58 -18.75 0.58 10.08
C SER A 58 -17.52 -0.18 10.58
N CYS A 59 -17.56 -1.52 10.61
CA CYS A 59 -16.41 -2.33 11.00
C CYS A 59 -15.23 -2.12 10.04
N ILE A 60 -15.46 -2.16 8.73
CA ILE A 60 -14.41 -2.00 7.72
C ILE A 60 -13.77 -0.61 7.81
N SER A 61 -14.57 0.46 7.94
CA SER A 61 -14.03 1.83 8.11
C SER A 61 -13.12 1.92 9.33
N ASN A 62 -13.60 1.45 10.48
CA ASN A 62 -12.82 1.43 11.72
C ASN A 62 -11.58 0.54 11.61
N CYS A 63 -11.66 -0.59 10.90
CA CYS A 63 -10.55 -1.51 10.71
C CYS A 63 -9.41 -0.85 9.93
N VAL A 64 -9.73 -0.21 8.81
CA VAL A 64 -8.74 0.48 7.96
C VAL A 64 -8.08 1.62 8.72
N GLU A 65 -8.86 2.49 9.37
CA GLU A 65 -8.35 3.61 10.18
C GLU A 65 -7.40 3.12 11.28
N ARG A 66 -7.83 2.12 12.06
CA ARG A 66 -7.01 1.56 13.14
C ARG A 66 -5.75 0.88 12.64
N PHE A 67 -5.81 0.20 11.49
CA PHE A 67 -4.64 -0.44 10.90
C PHE A 67 -3.60 0.61 10.49
N MET A 68 -4.03 1.69 9.82
CA MET A 68 -3.14 2.78 9.42
C MET A 68 -2.53 3.49 10.64
N ASP A 69 -3.34 3.81 11.65
CA ASP A 69 -2.86 4.45 12.89
C ASP A 69 -1.83 3.59 13.62
N THR A 70 -2.11 2.29 13.74
CA THR A 70 -1.21 1.34 14.40
C THR A 70 0.09 1.18 13.62
N THR A 71 0.00 1.04 12.29
CA THR A 71 1.18 0.91 11.41
C THR A 71 2.06 2.15 11.51
N LYS A 72 1.48 3.36 11.49
CA LYS A 72 2.21 4.61 11.69
C LYS A 72 2.86 4.68 13.06
N ALA A 73 2.11 4.37 14.13
CA ALA A 73 2.64 4.42 15.49
C ALA A 73 3.82 3.46 15.70
N ILE A 74 3.72 2.23 15.17
CA ILE A 74 4.80 1.25 15.18
C ILE A 74 5.99 1.77 14.35
N GLY A 75 5.76 2.27 13.14
CA GLY A 75 6.80 2.79 12.26
C GLY A 75 7.60 3.92 12.92
N VAL A 76 6.93 4.89 13.54
CA VAL A 76 7.57 5.99 14.26
C VAL A 76 8.42 5.46 15.43
N ARG A 77 7.90 4.51 16.21
CA ARG A 77 8.64 3.91 17.33
C ARG A 77 9.85 3.11 16.87
N LEU A 78 9.73 2.35 15.79
CA LEU A 78 10.84 1.60 15.21
C LEU A 78 11.93 2.55 14.71
N GLN A 79 11.56 3.61 13.97
CA GLN A 79 12.51 4.62 13.52
C GLN A 79 13.24 5.30 14.69
N GLN A 80 12.54 5.60 15.78
CA GLN A 80 13.16 6.14 16.99
C GLN A 80 14.16 5.15 17.58
N LYS A 81 13.81 3.86 17.67
CA LYS A 81 14.71 2.81 18.18
C LYS A 81 15.96 2.63 17.33
N TYR A 82 15.84 2.70 15.99
CA TYR A 82 16.99 2.63 15.09
C TYR A 82 17.96 3.82 15.20
N LYS A 83 17.50 4.97 15.70
CA LYS A 83 18.37 6.13 15.96
C LYS A 83 19.13 6.07 17.29
N GLU A 84 18.65 5.24 18.22
CA GLU A 84 19.24 5.05 19.55
C GLU A 84 20.31 3.94 19.57
N MET A 85 20.43 3.16 18.48
CA MET A 85 21.46 2.14 18.25
C MET A 85 22.62 2.73 17.44
#